data_AF-A0A0J1F5A1-F1
#
_entry.id   AF-A0A0J1F5A1-F1
#
_cell.length_a   1.000
_cell.length_b   1.000
_cell.length_c   1.000
_cell.angle_alpha   90.00
_cell.angle_beta   90.00
_cell.angle_gamma   90.00
#
_symmetry.space_group_name_H-M   'P 1'
#
loop_
_entity.id
_entity.type
_entity.pdbx_description
1 polymer ?
#
loop_
_entity_poly.entity_id
_entity_poly.type
_entity_poly.pdbx_seq_one_letter_code
_entity_poly.pdbx_strand_id
1 'polypeptide(L)'
;MVRRNKPSLSEMGKQGGDRGMTLLEVVVAMAIFLIGIGFIMQSNAVSYRYRHMQEVRQQMIFYAAGQMEALLEHQTVSESTPPFKSFVVEHVDTPDDGTLSKDPSGAYLQQIQITVSDPDVPGLAPVSLNTYRVWVNP
;
A
#
# COMPACT_ATOMS: atom_id res chain seq x y z
N MET A 1 78.48 44.32 -7.94
CA MET A 1 77.77 44.28 -9.24
C MET A 1 77.86 42.83 -9.72
N VAL A 2 76.80 42.05 -9.91
CA VAL A 2 75.63 42.25 -10.77
C VAL A 2 74.42 41.44 -10.25
N ARG A 3 73.27 42.12 -10.25
CA ARG A 3 71.82 41.79 -10.17
C ARG A 3 71.31 40.39 -9.74
N ARG A 4 70.40 40.43 -8.75
CA ARG A 4 69.36 39.41 -8.46
C ARG A 4 68.48 39.16 -9.69
N ASN A 5 68.04 37.92 -9.88
CA ASN A 5 66.71 37.61 -10.38
C ASN A 5 66.13 36.43 -9.59
N LYS A 6 65.18 36.74 -8.71
CA LYS A 6 64.25 35.75 -8.15
C LYS A 6 63.24 35.43 -9.25
N PRO A 7 62.97 34.16 -9.61
CA PRO A 7 61.81 33.86 -10.42
C PRO A 7 60.54 34.29 -9.67
N SER A 8 59.68 34.95 -10.42
CA SER A 8 58.48 35.68 -10.01
C SER A 8 57.31 34.75 -9.67
N LEU A 9 56.38 35.27 -8.87
CA LEU A 9 55.05 34.73 -8.56
C LEU A 9 54.15 34.44 -9.80
N SER A 10 54.70 34.48 -11.01
CA SER A 10 54.05 34.16 -12.29
C SER A 10 54.15 32.70 -12.71
N GLU A 11 54.90 31.85 -11.98
CA GLU A 11 54.73 30.39 -12.08
C GLU A 11 53.59 29.87 -11.16
N MET A 12 52.72 30.79 -10.72
CA MET A 12 51.28 30.56 -10.66
C MET A 12 50.73 30.30 -12.08
N GLY A 13 51.05 29.14 -12.65
CA GLY A 13 50.50 28.66 -13.91
C GLY A 13 49.63 27.45 -13.65
N LYS A 14 48.37 27.69 -13.26
CA LYS A 14 47.28 26.70 -13.33
C LYS A 14 47.41 25.86 -14.61
N GLN A 15 47.81 24.60 -14.49
CA GLN A 15 47.44 23.58 -15.48
C GLN A 15 46.17 22.88 -15.02
N GLY A 16 45.13 23.69 -14.76
CA GLY A 16 43.76 23.23 -14.99
C GLY A 16 43.58 23.21 -16.50
N GLY A 17 44.07 22.15 -17.13
CA GLY A 17 43.84 21.93 -18.55
C GLY A 17 42.36 21.66 -18.72
N ASP A 18 41.65 22.58 -19.34
CA ASP A 18 40.33 22.37 -19.92
C ASP A 18 40.43 21.22 -20.94
N ARG A 19 40.32 19.97 -20.44
CA ARG A 19 40.06 18.82 -21.28
C ARG A 19 38.61 18.95 -21.71
N GLY A 20 38.39 19.40 -22.95
CA GLY A 20 37.07 19.39 -23.55
C GLY A 20 36.41 18.03 -23.37
N MET A 21 35.16 18.03 -22.92
CA MET A 21 34.38 16.83 -22.67
C MET A 21 34.27 16.03 -23.98
N THR A 22 34.72 14.78 -23.95
CA THR A 22 34.66 13.94 -25.14
C THR A 22 33.20 13.56 -25.41
N LEU A 23 32.83 13.41 -26.69
CA LEU A 23 31.46 13.05 -27.09
C LEU A 23 31.02 11.72 -26.46
N LEU A 24 31.97 10.82 -26.21
CA LEU A 24 31.76 9.57 -25.48
C LEU A 24 31.35 9.80 -24.01
N GLU A 25 32.01 10.71 -23.30
CA GLU A 25 31.66 11.05 -21.90
C GLU A 25 30.25 11.65 -21.81
N VAL A 26 29.87 12.50 -22.77
CA VAL A 26 28.50 13.04 -22.85
C VAL A 26 27.48 11.93 -23.03
N VAL A 27 27.72 11.00 -23.97
CA VAL A 27 26.79 9.91 -24.26
C VAL A 27 26.68 8.95 -23.07
N VAL A 28 27.79 8.64 -22.39
CA VAL A 28 27.77 7.80 -21.18
C VAL A 28 27.02 8.51 -20.05
N ALA A 29 27.25 9.80 -19.83
CA ALA A 29 26.54 10.58 -18.83
C ALA A 29 25.03 10.65 -19.12
N MET A 30 24.64 10.84 -20.38
CA MET A 30 23.24 10.82 -20.80
C MET A 30 22.61 9.43 -20.61
N ALA A 31 23.32 8.36 -20.93
CA ALA A 31 22.82 6.99 -20.73
C ALA A 31 22.57 6.69 -19.25
N ILE A 32 23.53 7.03 -18.38
CA ILE A 32 23.39 6.86 -16.92
C ILE A 32 22.21 7.70 -16.39
N PHE A 33 22.08 8.94 -16.87
CA PHE A 33 20.98 9.82 -16.47
C PHE A 33 19.61 9.27 -16.87
N LEU A 34 19.46 8.78 -18.11
CA LEU A 34 18.22 8.18 -18.59
C LEU A 34 17.86 6.89 -17.84
N ILE A 35 18.85 6.05 -17.53
CA ILE A 35 18.67 4.86 -16.70
C ILE A 35 18.18 5.29 -15.30
N GLY A 36 18.80 6.30 -14.69
CA GLY A 36 18.41 6.83 -13.38
C GLY A 36 16.97 7.34 -13.35
N ILE A 37 16.55 8.12 -14.36
CA ILE A 37 15.15 8.57 -14.48
C ILE A 37 14.21 7.37 -14.59
N GLY A 38 14.55 6.38 -15.42
CA GLY A 38 13.74 5.17 -15.60
C GLY A 38 13.47 4.45 -14.28
N PHE A 39 14.51 4.26 -13.46
CA PHE A 39 14.37 3.64 -12.14
C PHE A 39 13.49 4.47 -11.19
N ILE A 40 13.65 5.80 -11.16
CA ILE A 40 12.85 6.67 -10.28
C ILE A 40 11.37 6.63 -10.68
N MET A 41 11.07 6.70 -11.97
CA MET A 41 9.68 6.67 -12.45
C MET A 41 9.00 5.33 -12.15
N GLN A 42 9.70 4.22 -12.39
CA GLN A 42 9.19 2.88 -12.06
C GLN A 42 8.98 2.71 -10.55
N SER A 43 9.94 3.15 -9.74
CA SER A 43 9.83 3.09 -8.28
C SER A 43 8.63 3.89 -7.77
N ASN A 44 8.45 5.12 -8.27
CA ASN A 44 7.32 5.96 -7.87
C ASN A 44 5.98 5.31 -8.25
N ALA A 45 5.85 4.80 -9.47
CA ALA A 45 4.62 4.14 -9.93
C ALA A 45 4.24 2.94 -9.04
N VAL A 46 5.24 2.13 -8.66
CA VAL A 46 5.05 0.99 -7.76
C VAL A 46 4.66 1.45 -6.36
N SER A 47 5.31 2.47 -5.81
CA SER A 47 4.98 3.03 -4.50
C SER A 47 3.55 3.59 -4.44
N TYR A 48 3.11 4.31 -5.47
CA TYR A 48 1.73 4.81 -5.55
C TYR A 48 0.71 3.66 -5.58
N ARG A 49 0.99 2.61 -6.36
CA ARG A 49 0.12 1.42 -6.42
C ARG A 49 -0.03 0.76 -5.06
N TYR A 50 1.07 0.52 -4.34
CA TYR A 50 1.01 -0.09 -3.02
C TYR A 50 0.31 0.79 -1.98
N ARG A 51 0.56 2.10 -2.02
CA ARG A 51 -0.11 3.05 -1.13
C ARG A 51 -1.61 3.05 -1.35
N HIS A 52 -2.04 3.13 -2.61
CA HIS A 52 -3.46 3.07 -2.95
C HIS A 52 -4.11 1.76 -2.48
N MET A 53 -3.44 0.62 -2.70
CA MET A 53 -3.91 -0.68 -2.18
C MET A 53 -4.04 -0.71 -0.66
N GLN A 54 -3.12 -0.09 0.08
CA GLN A 54 -3.22 0.02 1.54
C GLN A 54 -4.38 0.90 1.99
N GLU A 55 -4.57 2.04 1.34
CA GLU A 55 -5.67 2.97 1.64
C GLU A 55 -7.03 2.30 1.41
N VAL A 56 -7.22 1.60 0.27
CA VAL A 56 -8.45 0.85 -0.03
C VAL A 56 -8.66 -0.28 0.98
N ARG A 57 -7.60 -1.03 1.32
CA ARG A 57 -7.70 -2.10 2.34
C ARG A 57 -8.14 -1.56 3.70
N GLN A 58 -7.64 -0.40 4.12
CA GLN A 58 -8.06 0.22 5.37
C GLN A 58 -9.55 0.60 5.32
N GLN A 59 -10.01 1.18 4.22
CA GLN A 59 -11.43 1.49 4.03
C GLN A 59 -12.30 0.22 4.08
N MET A 60 -11.88 -0.86 3.44
CA MET A 60 -12.57 -2.16 3.50
C MET A 60 -12.65 -2.70 4.93
N ILE A 61 -11.59 -2.57 5.73
CA ILE A 61 -11.60 -3.00 7.14
C ILE A 61 -12.63 -2.22 7.94
N PHE A 62 -12.65 -0.89 7.82
CA PHE A 62 -13.63 -0.07 8.54
C PHE A 62 -15.05 -0.34 8.07
N TYR A 63 -15.24 -0.56 6.78
CA TYR A 63 -16.54 -0.90 6.22
C TYR A 63 -17.02 -2.27 6.72
N ALA A 64 -16.16 -3.28 6.69
CA ALA A 64 -16.46 -4.61 7.23
C ALA A 64 -16.80 -4.55 8.73
N ALA A 65 -16.08 -3.73 9.50
CA ALA A 65 -16.35 -3.56 10.92
C ALA A 65 -17.71 -2.89 11.19
N GLY A 66 -18.06 -1.85 10.42
CA GLY A 66 -19.37 -1.21 10.53
C GLY A 66 -20.52 -2.14 10.13
N GLN A 67 -20.33 -2.96 9.09
CA GLN A 67 -21.28 -4.02 8.72
C GLN A 67 -21.43 -5.04 9.84
N MET A 68 -20.32 -5.39 10.51
CA MET A 68 -20.32 -6.33 11.62
C MET A 68 -21.10 -5.80 12.82
N GLU A 69 -20.88 -4.54 13.18
CA GLU A 69 -21.57 -3.87 14.27
C GLU A 69 -23.08 -3.79 14.01
N ALA A 70 -23.47 -3.37 12.79
CA ALA A 70 -24.89 -3.32 12.42
C ALA A 70 -25.56 -4.69 12.49
N LEU A 71 -24.89 -5.76 12.02
CA LEU A 71 -25.40 -7.12 12.11
C LEU A 71 -25.56 -7.60 13.55
N LEU A 72 -24.61 -7.30 14.43
CA LEU A 72 -24.69 -7.63 15.86
C LEU A 72 -25.84 -6.88 16.56
N GLU A 73 -26.16 -5.67 16.12
CA GLU A 73 -27.27 -4.87 16.64
C GLU A 73 -28.63 -5.18 15.99
N HIS A 74 -28.70 -6.18 15.11
CA HIS A 74 -29.90 -6.51 14.33
C HIS A 74 -30.40 -5.35 13.44
N GLN A 75 -29.50 -4.45 13.05
CA GLN A 75 -29.80 -3.37 12.10
C GLN A 75 -29.54 -3.86 10.67
N THR A 76 -30.43 -3.51 9.75
CA THR A 76 -30.20 -3.73 8.32
C THR A 76 -29.41 -2.54 7.78
N VAL A 77 -28.20 -2.79 7.28
CA VAL A 77 -27.43 -1.72 6.63
C VAL A 77 -28.13 -1.38 5.33
N SER A 78 -28.73 -0.18 5.27
CA SER A 78 -29.50 0.25 4.11
C SER A 78 -28.60 0.32 2.87
N GLU A 79 -28.86 -0.53 1.89
CA GLU A 79 -28.19 -0.58 0.58
C GLU A 79 -28.51 0.64 -0.32
N SER A 80 -29.40 1.54 0.12
CA SER A 80 -29.93 2.61 -0.74
C SER A 80 -28.86 3.58 -1.23
N THR A 81 -27.73 3.70 -0.54
CA THR A 81 -26.52 4.36 -1.04
C THR A 81 -25.30 3.83 -0.30
N PRO A 82 -24.57 2.82 -0.82
CA PRO A 82 -23.36 2.39 -0.14
C PRO A 82 -22.37 3.56 -0.12
N PRO A 83 -21.69 3.82 1.02
CA PRO A 83 -20.72 4.91 1.14
C PRO A 83 -19.52 4.74 0.19
N PHE A 84 -19.32 3.52 -0.32
CA PHE A 84 -18.28 3.16 -1.28
C PHE A 84 -18.92 2.50 -2.51
N LYS A 85 -18.49 2.91 -3.72
CA LYS A 85 -19.12 2.48 -4.98
C LYS A 85 -18.78 1.05 -5.41
N SER A 86 -17.71 0.46 -4.89
CA SER A 86 -17.10 -0.76 -5.43
C SER A 86 -17.12 -1.97 -4.50
N PHE A 87 -17.40 -1.80 -3.21
CA PHE A 87 -17.26 -2.90 -2.25
C PHE A 87 -18.39 -3.92 -2.39
N VAL A 88 -18.00 -5.18 -2.60
CA VAL A 88 -18.89 -6.34 -2.59
C VAL A 88 -18.79 -7.00 -1.23
N VAL A 89 -19.93 -7.17 -0.56
CA VAL A 89 -20.04 -7.78 0.77
C VAL A 89 -20.65 -9.17 0.63
N GLU A 90 -19.95 -10.17 1.11
CA GLU A 90 -20.46 -11.53 1.30
C GLU A 90 -20.63 -11.79 2.79
N HIS A 91 -21.81 -12.26 3.16
CA HIS A 91 -22.17 -12.58 4.53
C HIS A 91 -22.42 -14.08 4.65
N VAL A 92 -21.76 -14.72 5.62
CA VAL A 92 -21.97 -16.13 5.94
C VAL A 92 -22.27 -16.23 7.42
N ASP A 93 -23.53 -16.55 7.72
CA ASP A 93 -23.97 -16.98 9.04
C ASP A 93 -23.93 -18.50 9.11
N THR A 94 -23.48 -19.02 10.25
CA THR A 94 -23.72 -20.43 10.57
C THR A 94 -25.22 -20.61 10.81
N PRO A 95 -25.92 -21.51 10.08
CA PRO A 95 -27.36 -21.67 10.21
C PRO A 95 -27.76 -22.06 11.63
N ASP A 96 -28.91 -21.55 12.07
CA ASP A 96 -29.55 -21.82 13.37
C ASP A 96 -30.23 -23.20 13.39
N ASP A 97 -29.62 -24.19 12.74
CA ASP A 97 -30.17 -25.53 12.50
C ASP A 97 -29.67 -26.58 13.51
N GLY A 98 -29.02 -26.14 14.58
CA GLY A 98 -28.45 -27.01 15.62
C GLY A 98 -27.05 -27.53 15.31
N THR A 99 -26.41 -27.10 14.21
CA THR A 99 -24.99 -27.37 13.93
C THR A 99 -24.04 -26.32 14.54
N LEU A 100 -24.51 -25.56 15.52
CA LEU A 100 -23.70 -24.61 16.29
C LEU A 100 -22.51 -25.32 16.93
N SER A 101 -21.31 -24.79 16.70
CA SER A 101 -20.09 -25.34 17.30
C SER A 101 -20.13 -25.11 18.81
N LYS A 102 -19.87 -26.18 19.57
CA LYS A 102 -19.80 -26.09 21.04
C LYS A 102 -18.40 -25.64 21.44
N ASP A 103 -18.34 -24.61 22.26
CA ASP A 103 -17.12 -24.29 23.02
C ASP A 103 -16.84 -25.43 24.03
N PRO A 104 -15.59 -25.71 24.43
CA PRO A 104 -15.25 -26.58 25.55
C PRO A 104 -16.05 -26.38 26.84
N SER A 105 -16.65 -25.21 27.05
CA SER A 105 -17.57 -24.90 28.17
C SER A 105 -19.01 -25.43 27.98
N GLY A 106 -19.35 -25.95 26.80
CA GLY A 106 -20.69 -26.44 26.45
C GLY A 106 -21.64 -25.37 25.90
N ALA A 107 -21.19 -24.12 25.77
CA ALA A 107 -21.97 -23.04 25.16
C ALA A 107 -22.02 -23.20 23.63
N TYR A 108 -23.18 -22.89 23.04
CA TYR A 108 -23.34 -22.87 21.59
C TYR A 108 -22.79 -21.56 21.02
N LEU A 109 -21.90 -21.64 20.04
CA LEU A 109 -21.32 -20.49 19.35
C LEU A 109 -21.91 -20.37 17.95
N GLN A 110 -22.46 -19.20 17.64
CA GLN A 110 -22.81 -18.81 16.29
C GLN A 110 -21.66 -18.02 15.69
N GLN A 111 -21.06 -18.53 14.61
CA GLN A 111 -20.05 -17.78 13.88
C GLN A 111 -20.73 -16.89 12.85
N ILE A 112 -20.32 -15.63 12.85
CA ILE A 112 -20.70 -14.64 11.84
C ILE A 112 -19.44 -14.24 11.10
N GLN A 113 -19.45 -14.38 9.78
CA GLN A 113 -18.35 -13.99 8.91
C GLN A 113 -18.82 -12.96 7.90
N ILE A 114 -18.07 -11.86 7.82
CA ILE A 114 -18.22 -10.83 6.80
C ILE A 114 -16.97 -10.80 5.96
N THR A 115 -17.12 -10.97 4.65
CA THR A 115 -16.04 -10.79 3.69
C THR A 115 -16.36 -9.60 2.81
N VAL A 116 -15.44 -8.64 2.76
CA VAL A 116 -15.50 -7.48 1.86
C VAL A 116 -14.42 -7.63 0.81
N SER A 117 -14.78 -7.44 -0.45
CA SER A 117 -13.86 -7.43 -1.58
C SER A 117 -14.06 -6.18 -2.44
N ASP A 118 -13.01 -5.77 -3.14
CA ASP A 118 -13.09 -4.70 -4.13
C ASP A 118 -12.65 -5.26 -5.50
N PRO A 119 -13.58 -5.45 -6.46
CA PRO A 119 -13.27 -5.96 -7.78
C PRO A 119 -12.54 -4.92 -8.66
N ASP A 120 -12.58 -3.63 -8.31
CA ASP A 120 -11.97 -2.56 -9.09
C ASP A 120 -10.45 -2.44 -8.84
N VAL A 121 -9.93 -3.05 -7.76
CA VAL A 121 -8.50 -3.03 -7.41
C VAL A 121 -7.86 -4.42 -7.60
N PRO A 122 -7.29 -4.71 -8.78
CA PRO A 122 -6.77 -6.04 -9.10
C PRO A 122 -5.56 -6.41 -8.23
N GLY A 123 -5.63 -7.60 -7.63
CA GLY A 123 -4.59 -8.14 -6.75
C GLY A 123 -4.72 -7.70 -5.29
N LEU A 124 -5.78 -6.97 -4.92
CA LEU A 124 -6.10 -6.70 -3.52
C LEU A 124 -6.76 -7.92 -2.90
N ALA A 125 -6.23 -8.40 -1.77
CA ALA A 125 -6.83 -9.51 -1.05
C ALA A 125 -8.13 -9.07 -0.34
N PRO A 126 -9.18 -9.90 -0.35
CA PRO A 126 -10.40 -9.64 0.43
C PRO A 126 -10.10 -9.49 1.92
N VAL A 127 -10.93 -8.70 2.60
CA VAL A 127 -10.90 -8.54 4.05
C VAL A 127 -12.02 -9.36 4.64
N SER A 128 -11.68 -10.39 5.43
CA SER A 128 -12.65 -11.19 6.17
C SER A 128 -12.56 -10.89 7.66
N LEU A 129 -13.68 -10.54 8.27
CA LEU A 129 -13.85 -10.40 9.71
C LEU A 129 -14.75 -11.52 10.21
N ASN A 130 -14.32 -12.18 11.28
CA ASN A 130 -15.06 -13.25 11.92
C ASN A 130 -15.33 -12.85 13.36
N THR A 131 -16.55 -13.06 13.82
CA THR A 131 -16.92 -12.95 15.22
C THR A 131 -17.74 -14.16 15.65
N TYR A 132 -17.75 -14.42 16.95
CA TYR A 132 -18.55 -15.47 17.56
C TYR A 132 -19.52 -14.85 18.54
N ARG A 133 -20.80 -15.20 18.39
CA ARG A 133 -21.85 -14.86 19.34
C ARG A 133 -22.13 -16.08 20.20
N VAL A 134 -22.15 -15.89 21.52
CA VAL A 134 -22.56 -16.92 22.47
C VAL A 134 -24.09 -16.98 22.47
N TRP A 135 -24.64 -18.13 22.13
CA TRP A 135 -26.05 -18.42 22.30
C TRP A 135 -26.26 -19.10 23.65
N VAL A 136 -26.80 -18.34 24.61
CA VAL A 136 -27.27 -18.90 25.87
C VAL A 136 -28.73 -19.30 25.65
N ASN A 137 -29.00 -20.60 25.67
CA ASN A 137 -30.36 -21.12 25.57
C ASN A 137 -31.22 -20.46 26.68
N PRO A 138 -32.36 -19.82 26.36
CA PRO A 138 -33.22 -19.19 27.36
C PRO A 138 -33.83 -20.21 28.33
#